data_AF-A0A820CSR8-F1
#
_entry.id   AF-A0A820CSR8-F1
#
_cell.length_a   1.000
_cell.length_b   1.000
_cell.length_c   1.000
_cell.angle_alpha   90.00
_cell.angle_beta   90.00
_cell.angle_gamma   90.00
#
_symmetry.space_group_name_H-M   'P 1'
#
loop_
_entity.id
_entity.type
_entity.pdbx_description
1 polymer ?
#
loop_
_entity_poly.entity_id
_entity_poly.type
_entity_poly.pdbx_seq_one_letter_code
_entity_poly.pdbx_strand_id
1 'polypeptide(L)'
;MVMANNKTQCFTKHQQILNEELNHIINDYDQFKQRINEQKQNPQNHSLIKQINQWERNSIEIIQQKAEDYREVLIKFVETFIYDIEIKFNDLSKQMKQIHEENEFNEINLNYLRNQLIEIIKELNNPSYISIQQDSAAFINEILILKKRKKFMLNKDKSKYFEFEFN
;
A
#
# COMPACT_ATOMS: atom_id res chain seq x y z
N MET A 1 -17.76 -78.27 3.12
CA MET A 1 -17.30 -77.37 4.20
C MET A 1 -16.34 -76.25 3.73
N VAL A 2 -16.04 -76.11 2.43
CA VAL A 2 -15.05 -75.12 1.90
C VAL A 2 -15.69 -73.76 1.54
N MET A 3 -16.99 -73.71 1.23
CA MET A 3 -17.69 -72.48 0.81
C MET A 3 -17.88 -71.43 1.92
N ALA A 4 -17.87 -71.84 3.20
CA ALA A 4 -18.06 -70.94 4.34
C ALA A 4 -16.80 -70.10 4.62
N ASN A 5 -15.60 -70.66 4.41
CA ASN A 5 -14.33 -69.97 4.69
C ASN A 5 -14.05 -68.79 3.75
N ASN A 6 -14.45 -68.90 2.48
CA ASN A 6 -14.17 -67.86 1.48
C ASN A 6 -15.02 -66.59 1.67
N LYS A 7 -16.27 -66.74 2.15
CA LYS A 7 -17.15 -65.60 2.46
C LYS A 7 -16.65 -64.81 3.67
N THR A 8 -16.23 -65.51 4.73
CA THR A 8 -15.65 -64.88 5.92
C THR A 8 -14.37 -64.14 5.57
N GLN A 9 -13.51 -64.72 4.73
CA GLN A 9 -12.27 -64.08 4.28
C GLN A 9 -12.52 -62.84 3.40
N CYS A 10 -13.54 -62.86 2.53
CA CYS A 10 -13.94 -61.70 1.74
C CYS A 10 -14.48 -60.56 2.61
N PHE A 11 -15.30 -60.88 3.61
CA PHE A 11 -15.81 -59.92 4.59
C PHE A 11 -14.69 -59.29 5.41
N THR A 12 -13.73 -60.09 5.90
CA THR A 12 -12.58 -59.58 6.67
C THR A 12 -11.71 -58.65 5.82
N LYS A 13 -11.44 -58.99 4.56
CA LYS A 13 -10.71 -58.11 3.64
C LYS A 13 -11.45 -56.81 3.38
N HIS A 14 -12.76 -56.86 3.17
CA HIS A 14 -13.58 -55.67 2.99
C HIS A 14 -13.56 -54.76 4.23
N GLN A 15 -13.66 -55.36 5.42
CA GLN A 15 -13.58 -54.64 6.69
C GLN A 15 -12.20 -54.00 6.92
N GLN A 16 -11.11 -54.64 6.47
CA GLN A 16 -9.78 -54.05 6.50
C GLN A 16 -9.68 -52.81 5.62
N ILE A 17 -10.20 -52.87 4.39
CA ILE A 17 -10.23 -51.71 3.46
C ILE A 17 -11.03 -50.55 4.07
N LEU A 18 -12.21 -50.83 4.63
CA LEU A 18 -13.02 -49.78 5.28
C LEU A 18 -12.31 -49.14 6.49
N ASN A 19 -11.56 -49.93 7.26
CA ASN A 19 -10.76 -49.41 8.37
C ASN A 19 -9.61 -48.53 7.87
N GLU A 20 -8.95 -48.92 6.77
CA GLU A 20 -7.91 -48.10 6.13
C GLU A 20 -8.48 -46.77 5.64
N GLU A 21 -9.63 -46.79 4.96
CA GLU A 21 -10.34 -45.57 4.52
C GLU A 21 -10.72 -44.68 5.71
N LEU A 22 -11.24 -45.26 6.80
CA LEU A 22 -11.55 -44.51 8.02
C LEU A 22 -10.29 -43.88 8.64
N ASN A 23 -9.18 -44.61 8.67
CA ASN A 23 -7.91 -44.09 9.18
C ASN A 23 -7.40 -42.91 8.34
N HIS A 24 -7.56 -42.97 7.01
CA HIS A 24 -7.25 -41.83 6.13
C HIS A 24 -8.11 -40.61 6.46
N ILE A 25 -9.43 -40.80 6.65
CA ILE A 25 -10.35 -39.72 7.04
C ILE A 25 -9.96 -39.11 8.39
N ILE A 26 -9.61 -39.94 9.38
CA ILE A 26 -9.17 -39.47 10.71
C ILE A 26 -7.89 -38.64 10.58
N ASN A 27 -6.91 -39.11 9.82
CA ASN A 27 -5.68 -38.38 9.59
C ASN A 27 -5.94 -37.02 8.90
N ASP A 28 -6.80 -36.98 7.89
CA ASP A 28 -7.16 -35.74 7.20
C ASP A 28 -7.87 -34.76 8.16
N TYR A 29 -8.76 -35.27 9.01
CA TYR A 29 -9.42 -34.49 10.06
C TYR A 29 -8.41 -33.88 11.04
N ASP A 30 -7.46 -34.66 11.53
CA ASP A 30 -6.45 -34.20 12.48
C ASP A 30 -5.53 -33.14 11.86
N GLN A 31 -5.09 -33.35 10.60
CA GLN A 31 -4.34 -32.35 9.85
C GLN A 31 -5.14 -31.05 9.67
N PHE A 32 -6.43 -31.15 9.34
CA PHE A 32 -7.28 -29.97 9.19
C PHE A 32 -7.51 -29.24 10.51
N LYS A 33 -7.73 -29.98 11.60
CA LYS A 33 -7.86 -29.43 12.96
C LYS A 33 -6.60 -28.68 13.37
N GLN A 34 -5.42 -29.21 13.05
CA GLN A 34 -4.16 -28.52 13.27
C GLN A 34 -4.11 -27.19 12.50
N ARG A 35 -4.43 -27.20 11.20
CA ARG A 35 -4.46 -25.96 10.38
C ARG A 35 -5.43 -24.91 10.94
N ILE A 36 -6.61 -25.32 11.43
CA ILE A 36 -7.54 -24.40 12.11
C ILE A 36 -6.91 -23.80 13.35
N ASN A 37 -6.25 -24.61 14.18
CA ASN A 37 -5.62 -24.14 15.41
C ASN A 37 -4.47 -23.17 15.12
N GLU A 38 -3.65 -23.45 14.10
CA GLU A 38 -2.60 -22.54 13.63
C GLU A 38 -3.17 -21.19 13.20
N GLN A 39 -4.27 -21.17 12.45
CA GLN A 39 -4.94 -19.92 12.07
C GLN A 39 -5.57 -19.18 13.25
N LYS A 40 -6.08 -19.90 14.26
CA LYS A 40 -6.58 -19.28 15.50
C LYS A 40 -5.46 -18.64 16.32
N GLN A 41 -4.31 -19.30 16.40
CA GLN A 41 -3.14 -18.79 17.12
C GLN A 41 -2.47 -17.64 16.37
N ASN A 42 -2.46 -17.67 15.03
CA ASN A 42 -1.90 -16.62 14.20
C ASN A 42 -2.86 -16.19 13.07
N PRO A 43 -3.86 -15.34 13.38
CA PRO A 43 -4.80 -14.83 12.39
C PRO A 43 -4.13 -13.98 11.30
N GLN A 44 -2.95 -13.41 11.57
CA GLN A 44 -2.20 -12.59 10.60
C GLN A 44 -1.74 -13.40 9.38
N ASN A 45 -1.60 -14.72 9.53
CA ASN A 45 -1.26 -15.61 8.42
C ASN A 45 -2.44 -15.91 7.49
N HIS A 46 -3.66 -15.48 7.84
CA HIS A 46 -4.85 -15.69 7.03
C HIS A 46 -4.71 -15.03 5.65
N SER A 47 -5.16 -15.71 4.60
CA SER A 47 -5.01 -15.24 3.21
C SER A 47 -5.63 -13.87 2.96
N LEU A 48 -6.78 -13.58 3.55
CA LEU A 48 -7.43 -12.25 3.46
C LEU A 48 -6.59 -11.13 4.10
N ILE A 49 -5.88 -11.42 5.20
CA ILE A 49 -4.97 -10.43 5.81
C ILE A 49 -3.77 -10.19 4.90
N LYS A 50 -3.21 -11.26 4.31
CA LYS A 50 -2.12 -11.14 3.33
C LYS A 50 -2.52 -10.27 2.12
N GLN A 51 -3.79 -10.30 1.69
CA GLN A 51 -4.28 -9.41 0.63
C GLN A 51 -4.25 -7.93 1.04
N ILE A 52 -4.64 -7.62 2.28
CA ILE A 52 -4.54 -6.25 2.83
C ILE A 52 -3.07 -5.82 2.87
N ASN A 53 -2.18 -6.67 3.40
CA ASN A 53 -0.75 -6.36 3.48
C ASN A 53 -0.13 -6.13 2.09
N GLN A 54 -0.56 -6.90 1.08
CA GLN A 54 -0.08 -6.69 -0.28
C GLN A 54 -0.56 -5.37 -0.85
N TRP A 55 -1.83 -5.02 -0.65
CA TRP A 55 -2.37 -3.74 -1.08
C TRP A 55 -1.69 -2.55 -0.39
N GLU A 56 -1.42 -2.66 0.91
CA GLU A 56 -0.69 -1.63 1.66
C GLU A 56 0.69 -1.40 1.06
N ARG A 57 1.47 -2.48 0.84
CA ARG A 57 2.81 -2.41 0.23
C ARG A 57 2.77 -1.76 -1.15
N ASN A 58 1.86 -2.21 -2.01
CA ASN A 58 1.71 -1.66 -3.35
C ASN A 58 1.32 -0.17 -3.30
N SER A 59 0.44 0.21 -2.37
CA SER A 59 0.00 1.60 -2.23
C SER A 59 1.13 2.51 -1.77
N ILE A 60 1.96 2.07 -0.83
CA ILE A 60 3.16 2.79 -0.38
C ILE A 60 4.14 2.97 -1.54
N GLU A 61 4.40 1.90 -2.31
CA GLU A 61 5.31 1.95 -3.45
C GLU A 61 4.84 2.96 -4.51
N ILE A 62 3.54 2.96 -4.83
CA ILE A 62 2.95 3.93 -5.77
C ILE A 62 3.12 5.37 -5.26
N ILE A 63 2.86 5.62 -3.96
CA ILE A 63 3.05 6.94 -3.35
C ILE A 63 4.51 7.38 -3.43
N GLN A 64 5.43 6.48 -3.10
CA GLN A 64 6.87 6.78 -3.11
C GLN A 64 7.37 7.10 -4.51
N GLN A 65 7.01 6.28 -5.51
CA GLN A 65 7.37 6.53 -6.90
C GLN A 65 6.82 7.87 -7.38
N LYS A 66 5.54 8.15 -7.10
CA LYS A 66 4.92 9.41 -7.53
C LYS A 66 5.55 10.62 -6.85
N ALA A 67 5.88 10.51 -5.57
CA ALA A 67 6.59 11.56 -4.84
C ALA A 67 7.97 11.83 -5.47
N GLU A 68 8.68 10.79 -5.90
CA GLU A 68 9.97 10.95 -6.57
C GLU A 68 9.82 11.64 -7.94
N ASP A 69 8.86 11.21 -8.76
CA ASP A 69 8.56 11.89 -10.04
C ASP A 69 8.31 13.38 -9.84
N TYR A 70 7.55 13.76 -8.79
CA TYR A 70 7.27 15.16 -8.49
C TYR A 70 8.50 15.92 -7.98
N ARG A 71 9.37 15.28 -7.19
CA ARG A 71 10.65 15.88 -6.78
C ARG A 71 11.54 16.15 -7.98
N GLU A 72 11.66 15.21 -8.92
CA GLU A 72 12.46 15.39 -10.14
C GLU A 72 11.96 16.56 -10.99
N VAL A 73 10.64 16.70 -11.14
CA VAL A 73 10.03 17.83 -11.85
C VAL A 73 10.31 19.15 -11.12
N LEU A 74 10.13 19.16 -9.80
CA LEU A 74 10.37 20.35 -8.98
C LEU A 74 11.84 20.78 -9.03
N ILE A 75 12.79 19.85 -8.98
CA ILE A 75 14.23 20.12 -9.08
C ILE A 75 14.53 20.87 -10.38
N LYS A 76 13.99 20.45 -11.53
CA LYS A 76 14.20 21.14 -12.81
C LYS A 76 13.69 22.58 -12.80
N PHE A 77 12.53 22.81 -12.17
CA PHE A 77 12.00 24.17 -12.00
C PHE A 77 12.87 25.01 -11.08
N VAL A 78 13.38 24.43 -9.99
CA VAL A 78 14.30 25.09 -9.06
C VAL A 78 15.64 25.40 -9.75
N GLU A 79 16.19 24.50 -10.56
CA GLU A 79 17.43 24.75 -11.30
C GLU A 79 17.28 25.94 -12.26
N THR A 80 16.18 25.99 -13.00
CA THR A 80 15.86 27.11 -13.89
C THR A 80 15.71 28.41 -13.09
N PHE A 81 15.06 28.34 -11.92
CA PHE A 81 14.91 29.47 -11.02
C PHE A 81 16.23 30.03 -10.49
N ILE A 82 17.09 29.14 -10.01
CA ILE A 82 18.40 29.53 -9.49
C ILE A 82 19.23 30.18 -10.60
N TYR A 83 19.15 29.68 -11.83
CA TYR A 83 19.81 30.29 -12.97
C TYR A 83 19.33 31.73 -13.24
N ASP A 84 18.02 31.98 -13.18
CA ASP A 84 17.47 33.33 -13.34
C ASP A 84 17.90 34.28 -12.21
N ILE A 85 17.96 33.78 -10.97
CA ILE A 85 18.49 34.52 -9.83
C ILE A 85 19.97 34.86 -10.02
N GLU A 86 20.78 33.91 -10.50
CA GLU A 86 22.20 34.13 -10.80
C GLU A 86 22.39 35.21 -11.85
N ILE A 87 21.56 35.25 -12.90
CA ILE A 87 21.59 36.32 -13.91
C ILE A 87 21.34 37.68 -13.25
N LYS A 88 20.26 37.82 -12.47
CA LYS A 88 19.92 39.08 -11.77
C LYS A 88 21.03 39.51 -10.81
N PHE A 89 21.59 38.55 -10.07
CA PHE A 89 22.66 38.80 -9.11
C PHE A 89 23.96 39.24 -9.81
N ASN A 90 24.31 38.60 -10.93
CA ASN A 90 25.47 38.98 -11.74
C ASN A 90 25.32 40.36 -12.38
N ASP A 91 24.11 40.72 -12.81
CA ASP A 91 23.82 42.05 -13.32
C ASP A 91 23.98 43.12 -12.22
N LEU A 92 23.42 42.89 -11.03
CA LEU A 92 23.60 43.76 -9.87
C LEU A 92 25.09 43.91 -9.50
N SER A 93 25.86 42.82 -9.57
CA SER A 93 27.31 42.83 -9.35
C SER A 93 28.06 43.70 -10.35
N LYS A 94 27.69 43.65 -11.63
CA LYS A 94 28.26 44.53 -12.67
C LYS A 94 27.91 46.00 -12.41
N GLN A 95 26.66 46.30 -12.09
CA GLN A 95 26.22 47.67 -11.75
C GLN A 95 27.02 48.23 -10.55
N MET A 96 27.21 47.42 -9.50
CA MET A 96 28.01 47.83 -8.33
C MET A 96 29.47 48.13 -8.70
N LYS A 97 30.10 47.28 -9.53
CA LYS A 97 31.47 47.50 -9.99
C LYS A 97 31.59 48.78 -10.81
N GLN A 98 30.68 48.99 -11.75
CA GLN A 98 30.67 50.18 -12.60
C GLN A 98 30.56 51.47 -11.75
N ILE A 99 29.60 51.52 -10.83
CA ILE A 99 29.41 52.67 -9.93
C ILE A 99 30.66 52.93 -9.07
N HIS A 100 31.31 51.87 -8.60
CA HIS A 100 32.55 51.97 -7.83
C HIS A 100 33.72 52.46 -8.69
N GLU A 101 33.88 51.98 -9.91
CA GLU A 101 34.95 52.38 -10.84
C GLU A 101 34.78 53.81 -11.34
N GLU A 102 33.55 54.23 -11.63
CA GLU A 102 33.21 55.60 -12.03
C GLU A 102 33.32 56.58 -10.85
N ASN A 103 33.30 56.09 -9.61
CA ASN A 103 33.33 56.89 -8.38
C ASN A 103 32.20 57.92 -8.28
N GLU A 104 31.12 57.73 -9.05
CA GLU A 104 29.94 58.59 -9.14
C GLU A 104 28.73 57.89 -8.50
N PHE A 105 28.69 57.90 -7.17
CA PHE A 105 27.54 57.41 -6.40
C PHE A 105 26.89 58.48 -5.55
N ASN A 106 25.58 58.37 -5.42
CA ASN A 106 24.76 59.18 -4.53
C ASN A 106 23.81 58.28 -3.75
N GLU A 107 23.03 58.88 -2.85
CA GLU A 107 22.07 58.16 -2.02
C GLU A 107 21.03 57.39 -2.84
N ILE A 108 20.62 57.92 -4.00
CA ILE A 108 19.66 57.28 -4.91
C ILE A 108 20.25 55.99 -5.47
N ASN A 109 21.50 56.02 -5.95
CA ASN A 109 22.21 54.85 -6.48
C ASN A 109 22.34 53.75 -5.40
N LEU A 110 22.75 54.13 -4.19
CA LEU A 110 22.91 53.19 -3.07
C LEU A 110 21.57 52.58 -2.63
N ASN A 111 20.51 53.38 -2.58
CA ASN A 111 19.18 52.90 -2.21
C ASN A 111 18.61 51.95 -3.28
N TYR A 112 18.81 52.26 -4.56
CA TYR A 112 18.42 51.40 -5.67
C TYR A 112 19.09 50.02 -5.60
N LEU A 113 20.43 49.97 -5.43
CA LEU A 113 21.17 48.73 -5.29
C LEU A 113 20.70 47.90 -4.08
N ARG A 114 20.46 48.56 -2.94
CA ARG A 114 19.94 47.90 -1.73
C ARG A 114 18.56 47.29 -1.96
N ASN A 115 17.66 48.03 -2.62
CA ASN A 115 16.31 47.54 -2.89
C ASN A 115 16.34 46.36 -3.86
N GLN A 116 17.14 46.42 -4.93
CA GLN A 116 17.31 45.27 -5.83
C GLN A 116 17.85 44.04 -5.13
N LEU A 117 18.85 44.20 -4.25
CA LEU A 117 19.38 43.09 -3.45
C LEU A 117 18.30 42.47 -2.57
N ILE A 118 17.48 43.29 -1.90
CA ILE A 118 16.36 42.82 -1.06
C ILE A 118 15.35 42.03 -1.89
N GLU A 119 15.01 42.50 -3.10
CA GLU A 119 14.07 41.78 -3.97
C GLU A 119 14.64 40.44 -4.44
N ILE A 120 15.91 40.38 -4.85
CA ILE A 120 16.57 39.11 -5.21
C ILE A 120 16.57 38.13 -4.03
N ILE A 121 16.84 38.61 -2.81
CA ILE A 121 16.79 37.78 -1.59
C ILE A 121 15.36 37.28 -1.32
N LYS A 122 14.35 38.13 -1.47
CA LYS A 122 12.94 37.72 -1.28
C LYS A 122 12.54 36.66 -2.29
N GLU A 123 12.85 36.88 -3.56
CA GLU A 123 12.55 35.94 -4.63
C GLU A 123 13.23 34.60 -4.37
N LEU A 124 14.54 34.58 -4.07
CA LEU A 124 15.31 33.36 -3.80
C LEU A 124 14.66 32.47 -2.72
N ASN A 125 14.09 33.07 -1.68
CA ASN A 125 13.44 32.34 -0.60
C ASN A 125 11.99 31.95 -0.90
N ASN A 126 11.35 32.61 -1.86
CA ASN A 126 9.95 32.39 -2.19
C ASN A 126 9.69 32.63 -3.70
N PRO A 127 9.94 31.62 -4.55
CA PRO A 127 9.72 31.75 -5.98
C PRO A 127 8.23 31.93 -6.29
N SER A 128 7.87 33.01 -6.96
CA SER A 128 6.47 33.39 -7.21
C SER A 128 5.75 32.53 -8.26
N TYR A 129 6.49 31.74 -9.04
CA TYR A 129 5.97 30.98 -10.18
C TYR A 129 5.95 29.46 -9.96
N ILE A 130 6.41 28.98 -8.79
CA ILE A 130 6.33 27.58 -8.40
C ILE A 130 5.31 27.48 -7.26
N SER A 131 4.29 26.63 -7.44
CA SER A 131 3.35 26.33 -6.37
C SER A 131 3.05 24.83 -6.33
N ILE A 132 2.89 24.31 -5.13
CA ILE A 132 2.47 22.93 -4.91
C ILE A 132 1.00 22.97 -4.51
N GLN A 133 0.17 22.24 -5.26
CA GLN A 133 -1.26 22.12 -4.99
C GLN A 133 -1.62 20.63 -4.91
N GLN A 134 -2.59 20.31 -4.06
CA GLN A 134 -3.08 18.96 -3.89
C GLN A 134 -4.46 18.83 -4.53
N ASP A 135 -4.65 17.81 -5.38
CA ASP A 135 -5.98 17.43 -5.84
C ASP A 135 -6.73 16.67 -4.73
N SER A 136 -8.04 16.89 -4.67
CA SER A 136 -8.96 16.24 -3.75
C SER A 136 -9.36 14.82 -4.17
N ALA A 137 -9.05 14.42 -5.41
CA ALA A 137 -9.37 13.08 -5.91
C ALA A 137 -8.52 11.98 -5.25
N ALA A 138 -9.14 10.82 -4.99
CA ALA A 138 -8.46 9.68 -4.40
C ALA A 138 -7.44 9.07 -5.38
N PHE A 139 -6.16 9.18 -5.03
CA PHE A 139 -5.06 8.62 -5.82
C PHE A 139 -4.86 7.11 -5.59
N ILE A 140 -5.17 6.62 -4.39
CA ILE A 140 -5.04 5.21 -4.00
C ILE A 140 -6.44 4.59 -3.91
N ASN A 141 -6.60 3.42 -4.51
CA ASN A 141 -7.85 2.65 -4.44
C ASN A 141 -8.10 2.13 -3.03
N GLU A 142 -9.28 2.35 -2.47
CA GLU A 142 -9.66 1.84 -1.15
C GLU A 142 -10.01 0.34 -1.18
N ILE A 143 -9.66 -0.41 -0.12
CA ILE A 143 -10.13 -1.79 0.08
C ILE A 143 -11.43 -1.79 0.88
N LEU A 144 -12.42 -2.53 0.37
CA LEU A 144 -13.71 -2.73 1.05
C LEU A 144 -13.82 -4.16 1.61
N ILE A 145 -14.15 -4.27 2.89
CA ILE A 145 -14.40 -5.55 3.55
C ILE A 145 -15.91 -5.81 3.60
N LEU A 146 -16.38 -6.76 2.79
CA LEU A 146 -17.81 -7.11 2.72
C LEU A 146 -18.10 -8.45 3.39
N LYS A 147 -18.95 -8.45 4.41
CA LYS A 147 -19.42 -9.69 5.06
C LYS A 147 -20.69 -10.20 4.39
N LYS A 148 -20.57 -11.27 3.60
CA LYS A 148 -21.75 -11.97 3.04
C LYS A 148 -22.38 -12.88 4.11
N ARG A 149 -23.72 -12.90 4.22
CA ARG A 149 -24.45 -13.88 5.05
C ARG A 149 -24.40 -15.25 4.36
N LYS A 150 -24.03 -16.31 5.09
CA LYS A 150 -24.08 -17.69 4.58
C LYS A 150 -25.55 -18.14 4.48
N LYS A 151 -25.95 -18.65 3.32
CA LYS A 151 -27.21 -19.40 3.16
C LYS A 151 -26.90 -20.85 3.56
N PHE A 152 -27.32 -21.28 4.74
CA PHE A 152 -27.20 -22.69 5.13
C PHE A 152 -28.24 -23.48 4.35
N MET A 153 -27.79 -24.22 3.33
CA MET A 153 -28.58 -25.32 2.76
C MET A 153 -28.40 -26.51 3.71
N LEU A 154 -29.31 -26.70 4.67
CA LEU A 154 -29.46 -28.03 5.26
C LEU A 154 -29.95 -28.94 4.14
N ASN A 155 -29.15 -29.93 3.76
CA ASN A 155 -29.61 -31.04 2.94
C ASN A 155 -30.71 -31.75 3.72
N LYS A 156 -31.98 -31.46 3.37
CA LYS A 156 -33.17 -32.20 3.79
C LYS A 156 -33.11 -33.59 3.15
N ASP A 157 -32.28 -34.47 3.70
CA ASP A 157 -32.44 -35.91 3.48
C ASP A 157 -31.71 -36.72 4.56
N LYS A 158 -32.09 -36.49 5.82
CA LYS A 158 -32.15 -37.55 6.84
C LYS A 158 -33.36 -37.26 7.72
N SER A 159 -34.44 -37.98 7.43
CA SER A 159 -35.65 -38.04 8.24
C SER A 159 -35.35 -38.40 9.70
N LYS A 160 -36.03 -37.69 10.60
CA LYS A 160 -36.31 -37.97 12.03
C LYS A 160 -35.27 -37.49 13.07
N TYR A 161 -35.85 -36.81 14.06
CA TYR A 161 -35.32 -36.36 15.37
C TYR A 161 -34.41 -35.12 15.25
N PHE A 162 -34.72 -33.92 15.74
CA PHE A 162 -35.54 -33.50 16.88
C PHE A 162 -36.22 -32.15 16.57
N GLU A 163 -37.47 -31.99 16.99
CA GLU A 163 -38.08 -30.68 17.21
C GLU A 163 -37.45 -30.04 18.44
N PHE A 164 -36.92 -28.83 18.29
CA PHE A 164 -36.85 -27.89 19.40
C PHE A 164 -37.20 -26.51 18.85
N GLU A 165 -38.46 -26.13 19.09
CA GLU A 165 -38.89 -24.74 19.09
C GLU A 165 -38.23 -24.02 20.28
N PHE A 166 -37.76 -22.80 20.07
CA PHE A 166 -37.61 -21.85 21.15
C PHE A 166 -38.21 -20.51 20.75
N ASN A 167 -39.07 -20.02 21.66
CA ASN A 167 -39.70 -18.71 21.71
C ASN A 167 -38.69 -17.57 21.65
#